data_AF-A0A1A9QFQ1-F1
#
_entry.id   AF-A0A1A9QFQ1-F1
#
_cell.length_a   1.000
_cell.length_b   1.000
_cell.length_c   1.000
_cell.angle_alpha   90.00
_cell.angle_beta   90.00
_cell.angle_gamma   90.00
#
_symmetry.space_group_name_H-M   'P 1'
#
loop_
_entity.id
_entity.type
_entity.pdbx_description
1 polymer ?
#
loop_
_entity_poly.entity_id
_entity_poly.type
_entity_poly.pdbx_seq_one_letter_code
_entity_poly.pdbx_strand_id
1 'polypeptide(L)'
;MALNIKYIALAGGGTLTSVGGGFGIHYLSKDKTVRDKLISSGEELISTEAEYQAVFKVFKNEAELTTAISKTPTTITAASSEEDGGNALETWCNESLSVYLTDSKSKDLITKTKKYCTKAPTKIKDKLIKKGKKLVTDWSAKLTKIKTADGHQQLLSDLQTKNRDVVALDGATAQLAVNTLEIWFNENMDKQLATDTRFEIETKVNTRCFEE
;
A
#
# COMPACT_ATOMS: atom_id res chain seq x y z
N MET A 1 48.48 23.98 25.00
CA MET A 1 47.18 23.43 24.53
C MET A 1 46.18 23.61 25.66
N ALA A 2 45.29 24.58 25.52
CA ALA A 2 44.25 24.87 26.49
C ALA A 2 42.98 24.10 26.10
N LEU A 3 42.57 23.13 26.91
CA LEU A 3 41.24 22.52 26.84
C LEU A 3 40.39 23.19 27.92
N ASN A 4 39.54 24.10 27.48
CA ASN A 4 38.66 24.92 28.31
C ASN A 4 37.35 24.14 28.54
N ILE A 5 37.16 23.64 29.76
CA ILE A 5 35.91 23.06 30.23
C ILE A 5 35.00 24.21 30.67
N LYS A 6 33.83 24.35 30.04
CA LYS A 6 32.72 25.11 30.60
C LYS A 6 31.40 24.34 30.42
N TYR A 7 30.88 23.88 31.54
CA TYR A 7 29.46 23.60 31.75
C TYR A 7 28.62 24.85 31.47
N ILE A 8 27.44 24.71 30.85
CA ILE A 8 26.24 25.58 30.86
C ILE A 8 25.16 24.82 30.08
N ALA A 9 23.88 24.75 30.41
CA ALA A 9 23.07 24.89 31.62
C ALA A 9 21.67 24.44 31.18
N LEU A 10 21.00 23.60 31.98
CA LEU A 10 19.56 23.39 31.87
C LEU A 10 18.83 24.62 32.43
N ALA A 11 18.17 25.37 31.56
CA ALA A 11 17.05 26.28 31.84
C ALA A 11 16.28 26.36 30.50
N GLY A 12 15.03 25.93 30.36
CA GLY A 12 13.90 26.23 31.23
C GLY A 12 13.16 27.43 30.65
N GLY A 13 12.11 27.19 29.85
CA GLY A 13 11.11 28.20 29.45
C GLY A 13 10.93 28.37 27.94
N GLY A 14 9.87 27.78 27.39
CA GLY A 14 9.43 28.02 26.00
C GLY A 14 8.30 27.09 25.56
N THR A 15 7.09 27.34 26.07
CA THR A 15 5.76 26.88 25.62
C THR A 15 5.67 25.55 24.85
N LEU A 16 5.16 24.51 25.53
CA LEU A 16 4.57 23.34 24.89
C LEU A 16 3.34 23.77 24.09
N THR A 17 3.47 24.01 22.79
CA THR A 17 2.35 23.78 21.88
C THR A 17 2.36 22.29 21.56
N SER A 18 1.53 21.54 22.27
CA SER A 18 1.27 20.13 22.00
C SER A 18 0.69 19.98 20.59
N VAL A 19 1.55 19.63 19.63
CA VAL A 19 1.14 19.05 18.34
C VAL A 19 1.93 17.74 18.18
N GLY A 20 1.29 16.64 18.60
CA GLY A 20 1.54 15.25 18.17
C GLY A 20 2.98 14.71 18.28
N GLY A 21 3.28 13.99 19.37
CA GLY A 21 4.62 13.57 19.74
C GLY A 21 5.23 12.35 19.02
N GLY A 22 6.56 12.30 19.06
CA GLY A 22 7.29 11.06 19.38
C GLY A 22 8.03 10.34 18.25
N PHE A 23 8.92 11.02 17.52
CA PHE A 23 9.96 10.30 16.76
C PHE A 23 11.05 9.80 17.71
N GLY A 24 11.13 8.47 17.85
CA GLY A 24 12.34 7.72 18.18
C GLY A 24 12.67 7.59 19.67
N ILE A 25 12.30 6.44 20.28
CA ILE A 25 13.21 5.38 20.75
C ILE A 25 12.35 4.10 20.91
N HIS A 26 12.30 3.22 19.90
CA HIS A 26 11.62 1.90 19.98
C HIS A 26 12.61 0.73 19.80
N TYR A 27 13.83 0.82 20.33
CA TYR A 27 14.86 -0.21 20.10
C TYR A 27 14.90 -1.37 21.12
N LEU A 28 14.04 -1.42 22.15
CA LEU A 28 14.18 -2.44 23.22
C LEU A 28 12.88 -3.09 23.75
N SER A 29 11.74 -2.90 23.07
CA SER A 29 10.50 -3.60 23.44
C SER A 29 10.32 -4.81 22.55
N LYS A 30 10.37 -6.03 23.11
CA LYS A 30 9.86 -7.22 22.41
C LYS A 30 8.43 -6.93 21.98
N ASP A 31 8.13 -7.07 20.69
CA ASP A 31 6.77 -6.91 20.17
C ASP A 31 5.82 -7.80 21.00
N LYS A 32 4.93 -7.21 21.81
CA LYS A 32 4.02 -7.98 22.65
C LYS A 32 2.72 -8.25 21.94
N THR A 33 2.24 -7.27 21.20
CA THR A 33 0.98 -7.29 20.46
C THR A 33 1.20 -7.14 18.96
N VAL A 34 0.17 -7.43 18.17
CA VAL A 34 0.15 -7.14 16.73
C VAL A 34 0.39 -5.65 16.47
N ARG A 35 -0.18 -4.76 17.30
CA ARG A 35 0.08 -3.32 17.24
C ARG A 35 1.57 -3.00 17.33
N ASP A 36 2.25 -3.53 18.35
CA ASP A 36 3.67 -3.29 18.57
C ASP A 36 4.49 -3.75 17.36
N LYS A 37 4.11 -4.89 16.77
CA LYS A 37 4.79 -5.45 15.60
C LYS A 37 4.70 -4.56 14.37
N LEU A 38 3.52 -4.00 14.13
CA LEU A 38 3.29 -3.13 12.97
C LEU A 38 4.05 -1.81 13.14
N ILE A 39 3.98 -1.21 14.33
CA ILE A 39 4.70 0.02 14.64
C ILE A 39 6.23 -0.21 14.55
N SER A 40 6.75 -1.31 15.09
CA SER A 40 8.19 -1.64 15.01
C SER A 40 8.64 -1.96 13.58
N SER A 41 7.71 -2.35 12.70
CA SER A 41 7.95 -2.54 11.26
C SER A 41 7.82 -1.25 10.45
N GLY A 42 7.53 -0.11 11.09
CA GLY A 42 7.40 1.20 10.44
C GLY A 42 6.04 1.45 9.78
N GLU A 43 5.01 0.66 10.12
CA GLU A 43 3.67 0.85 9.56
C GLU A 43 2.92 1.98 10.26
N GLU A 44 2.26 2.84 9.49
CA GLU A 44 1.35 3.86 10.01
C GLU A 44 -0.07 3.28 10.15
N LEU A 45 -0.54 3.17 11.39
CA LEU A 45 -1.88 2.67 11.69
C LEU A 45 -2.95 3.72 11.37
N ILE A 46 -4.13 3.23 11.01
CA ILE A 46 -5.33 4.05 10.88
C ILE A 46 -5.77 4.54 12.26
N SER A 47 -6.22 5.79 12.34
CA SER A 47 -6.65 6.39 13.61
C SER A 47 -7.94 7.20 13.54
N THR A 48 -8.46 7.42 12.34
CA THR A 48 -9.66 8.22 12.12
C THR A 48 -10.73 7.45 11.36
N GLU A 49 -11.99 7.78 11.60
CA GLU A 49 -13.14 7.19 10.90
C GLU A 49 -13.02 7.32 9.37
N ALA A 50 -12.67 8.53 8.89
CA ALA A 50 -12.50 8.79 7.46
C ALA A 50 -11.42 7.89 6.80
N GLU A 51 -10.34 7.58 7.53
CA GLU A 51 -9.33 6.65 7.04
C GLU A 51 -9.84 5.20 7.00
N TYR A 52 -10.65 4.77 7.96
CA TYR A 52 -11.28 3.45 7.93
C TYR A 52 -12.26 3.30 6.77
N GLN A 53 -13.10 4.32 6.55
CA GLN A 53 -14.01 4.39 5.40
C GLN A 53 -13.23 4.32 4.07
N ALA A 54 -12.10 5.04 3.97
CA ALA A 54 -11.24 5.02 2.80
C ALA A 54 -10.63 3.62 2.54
N VAL A 55 -10.14 2.94 3.58
CA VAL A 55 -9.62 1.58 3.44
C VAL A 55 -10.73 0.63 3.03
N PHE A 56 -11.90 0.69 3.67
CA PHE A 56 -13.03 -0.14 3.27
C PHE A 56 -13.42 0.10 1.81
N LYS A 57 -13.53 1.35 1.36
CA LYS A 57 -13.79 1.70 -0.05
C LYS A 57 -12.81 1.03 -1.02
N VAL A 58 -11.53 0.96 -0.66
CA VAL A 58 -10.47 0.37 -1.49
C VAL A 58 -10.56 -1.15 -1.55
N PHE A 59 -10.96 -1.79 -0.45
CA PHE A 59 -10.87 -3.25 -0.27
C PHE A 59 -12.23 -3.97 -0.15
N LYS A 60 -13.37 -3.26 -0.23
CA LYS A 60 -14.71 -3.84 -0.03
C LYS A 60 -15.09 -4.98 -1.00
N ASN A 61 -14.39 -5.10 -2.13
CA ASN A 61 -14.56 -6.19 -3.09
C ASN A 61 -13.77 -7.46 -2.70
N GLU A 62 -12.97 -7.42 -1.64
CA GLU A 62 -12.21 -8.56 -1.16
C GLU A 62 -13.06 -9.38 -0.18
N ALA A 63 -13.33 -10.63 -0.54
CA ALA A 63 -14.07 -11.57 0.28
C ALA A 63 -13.41 -11.79 1.65
N GLU A 64 -12.07 -11.77 1.69
CA GLU A 64 -11.30 -11.90 2.93
C GLU A 64 -11.60 -10.78 3.92
N LEU A 65 -11.63 -9.52 3.46
CA LEU A 65 -11.94 -8.37 4.31
C LEU A 65 -13.39 -8.44 4.81
N THR A 66 -14.34 -8.59 3.90
CA THR A 66 -15.78 -8.61 4.23
C THR A 66 -16.12 -9.75 5.19
N THR A 67 -15.47 -10.91 5.04
CA THR A 67 -15.60 -12.03 5.99
C THR A 67 -14.97 -11.71 7.36
N ALA A 68 -13.81 -11.05 7.39
CA ALA A 68 -13.11 -10.73 8.63
C ALA A 68 -13.85 -9.71 9.49
N ILE A 69 -14.47 -8.70 8.87
CA ILE A 69 -15.14 -7.59 9.57
C ILE A 69 -16.64 -7.84 9.79
N SER A 70 -17.22 -8.86 9.15
CA SER A 70 -18.60 -9.26 9.41
C SER A 70 -18.72 -9.88 10.80
N LYS A 71 -19.62 -9.34 11.62
CA LYS A 71 -19.94 -9.86 12.95
C LYS A 71 -21.43 -10.02 13.06
N THR A 72 -21.90 -11.18 13.49
CA THR A 72 -23.33 -11.39 13.73
C THR A 72 -23.88 -10.33 14.70
N PRO A 73 -24.97 -9.61 14.36
CA PRO A 73 -25.87 -9.80 13.21
C PRO A 73 -25.49 -9.02 11.93
N THR A 74 -24.55 -8.09 12.00
CA THR A 74 -24.15 -7.20 10.90
C THR A 74 -23.28 -7.93 9.87
N THR A 75 -23.83 -8.15 8.69
CA THR A 75 -23.09 -8.72 7.54
C THR A 75 -22.60 -7.58 6.65
N ILE A 76 -21.29 -7.45 6.51
CA ILE A 76 -20.67 -6.46 5.63
C ILE A 76 -20.37 -7.10 4.28
N THR A 77 -20.76 -6.42 3.20
CA THR A 77 -20.55 -6.88 1.82
C THR A 77 -19.95 -5.76 0.98
N ALA A 78 -19.59 -6.06 -0.27
CA ALA A 78 -19.13 -5.04 -1.23
C ALA A 78 -20.17 -3.93 -1.51
N ALA A 79 -21.45 -4.21 -1.23
CA ALA A 79 -22.56 -3.27 -1.39
C ALA A 79 -22.83 -2.42 -0.13
N SER A 80 -22.19 -2.71 1.00
CA SER A 80 -22.34 -1.93 2.23
C SER A 80 -21.84 -0.50 2.05
N SER A 81 -22.39 0.42 2.86
CA SER A 81 -21.97 1.81 2.87
C SER A 81 -20.52 1.94 3.36
N GLU A 82 -19.87 3.04 2.98
CA GLU A 82 -18.49 3.31 3.43
C GLU A 82 -18.45 3.49 4.96
N GLU A 83 -19.49 4.06 5.54
CA GLU A 83 -19.68 4.23 6.99
C GLU A 83 -19.83 2.89 7.72
N ASP A 84 -20.77 2.02 7.31
CA ASP A 84 -20.99 0.72 7.96
C ASP A 84 -19.75 -0.17 7.87
N GLY A 85 -19.13 -0.21 6.69
CA GLY A 85 -17.92 -0.99 6.46
C GLY A 85 -16.70 -0.41 7.20
N GLY A 86 -16.60 0.93 7.28
CA GLY A 86 -15.58 1.63 8.05
C GLY A 86 -15.68 1.34 9.56
N ASN A 87 -16.88 1.42 10.12
CA ASN A 87 -17.15 1.15 11.55
C ASN A 87 -16.87 -0.32 11.91
N ALA A 88 -17.27 -1.25 11.04
CA ALA A 88 -16.96 -2.67 11.21
C ALA A 88 -15.46 -2.95 11.12
N LEU A 89 -14.76 -2.30 10.19
CA LEU A 89 -13.31 -2.40 10.03
C LEU A 89 -12.57 -1.81 11.25
N GLU A 90 -12.99 -0.66 11.75
CA GLU A 90 -12.42 -0.06 12.97
C GLU A 90 -12.51 -1.02 14.15
N THR A 91 -13.71 -1.58 14.37
CA THR A 91 -13.96 -2.54 15.45
C THR A 91 -13.03 -3.75 15.32
N TRP A 92 -12.96 -4.35 14.12
CA TRP A 92 -12.10 -5.50 13.86
C TRP A 92 -10.62 -5.17 14.04
N CYS A 93 -10.17 -3.98 13.60
CA CYS A 93 -8.79 -3.54 13.76
C CYS A 93 -8.41 -3.34 15.22
N ASN A 94 -9.26 -2.68 16.02
CA ASN A 94 -8.99 -2.46 17.44
C ASN A 94 -8.83 -3.78 18.21
N GLU A 95 -9.66 -4.78 17.90
CA GLU A 95 -9.55 -6.12 18.48
C GLU A 95 -8.30 -6.85 18.00
N SER A 96 -8.07 -6.87 16.69
CA SER A 96 -6.98 -7.62 16.07
C SER A 96 -5.60 -7.08 16.45
N LEU A 97 -5.47 -5.76 16.54
CA LEU A 97 -4.23 -5.08 16.95
C LEU A 97 -3.87 -5.34 18.42
N SER A 98 -4.85 -5.68 19.25
CA SER A 98 -4.67 -5.95 20.68
C SER A 98 -4.27 -7.40 20.98
N VAL A 99 -4.24 -8.28 19.98
CA VAL A 99 -3.85 -9.70 20.14
C VAL A 99 -2.35 -9.83 20.44
N TYR A 100 -2.02 -10.70 21.40
CA TYR A 100 -0.63 -11.00 21.77
C TYR A 100 0.08 -11.93 20.78
N LEU A 101 1.38 -11.69 20.55
CA LEU A 101 2.19 -12.45 19.60
C LEU A 101 2.60 -13.86 20.06
N THR A 102 2.15 -14.28 21.24
CA THR A 102 2.38 -15.63 21.78
C THR A 102 1.55 -16.70 21.06
N ASP A 103 0.54 -16.31 20.28
CA ASP A 103 -0.31 -17.21 19.54
C ASP A 103 0.28 -17.58 18.17
N SER A 104 0.23 -18.86 17.79
CA SER A 104 0.63 -19.33 16.45
C SER A 104 -0.22 -18.74 15.31
N LYS A 105 -1.41 -18.22 15.63
CA LYS A 105 -2.31 -17.48 14.73
C LYS A 105 -1.84 -16.06 14.40
N SER A 106 -0.81 -15.56 15.08
CA SER A 106 -0.33 -14.18 14.95
C SER A 106 0.18 -13.84 13.55
N LYS A 107 0.75 -14.77 12.78
CA LYS A 107 1.30 -14.46 11.44
C LYS A 107 0.23 -14.03 10.42
N ASP A 108 -0.87 -14.78 10.34
CA ASP A 108 -1.99 -14.46 9.44
C ASP A 108 -2.65 -13.15 9.88
N LEU A 109 -2.85 -12.98 11.19
CA LEU A 109 -3.43 -11.77 11.76
C LEU A 109 -2.54 -10.54 11.52
N ILE A 110 -1.21 -10.63 11.68
CA ILE A 110 -0.27 -9.56 11.34
C ILE A 110 -0.38 -9.20 9.86
N THR A 111 -0.49 -10.18 8.97
CA THR A 111 -0.61 -9.94 7.53
C THR A 111 -1.89 -9.19 7.20
N LYS A 112 -3.02 -9.62 7.77
CA LYS A 112 -4.33 -8.99 7.55
C LYS A 112 -4.40 -7.59 8.16
N THR A 113 -3.96 -7.43 9.40
CA THR A 113 -3.93 -6.12 10.09
C THR A 113 -2.95 -5.15 9.42
N LYS A 114 -1.79 -5.62 8.92
CA LYS A 114 -0.91 -4.80 8.08
C LYS A 114 -1.62 -4.30 6.82
N LYS A 115 -2.48 -5.12 6.22
CA LYS A 115 -3.19 -4.78 4.99
C LYS A 115 -4.36 -3.83 5.23
N TYR A 116 -5.16 -4.07 6.26
CA TYR A 116 -6.45 -3.38 6.47
C TYR A 116 -6.49 -2.38 7.63
N CYS A 117 -5.52 -2.40 8.56
CA CYS A 117 -5.47 -1.49 9.72
C CYS A 117 -4.37 -0.42 9.61
N THR A 118 -3.75 -0.30 8.43
CA THR A 118 -2.75 0.72 8.13
C THR A 118 -3.30 1.70 7.10
N LYS A 119 -2.77 2.92 7.09
CA LYS A 119 -3.30 4.01 6.24
C LYS A 119 -3.58 3.58 4.80
N ALA A 120 -4.71 4.00 4.25
CA ALA A 120 -5.09 3.64 2.89
C ALA A 120 -3.97 4.00 1.89
N PRO A 121 -3.67 3.13 0.90
CA PRO A 121 -2.78 3.50 -0.16
C PRO A 121 -3.37 4.68 -0.92
N THR A 122 -2.58 5.74 -1.09
CA THR A 122 -2.99 6.92 -1.89
C THR A 122 -2.65 6.72 -3.36
N LYS A 123 -1.65 5.88 -3.66
CA LYS A 123 -1.15 5.57 -4.99
C LYS A 123 -1.49 4.15 -5.44
N ILE A 124 -1.60 3.95 -6.75
CA ILE A 124 -1.83 2.62 -7.37
C ILE A 124 -0.71 1.64 -6.96
N LYS A 125 0.55 2.08 -7.00
CA LYS A 125 1.70 1.28 -6.54
C LYS A 125 1.48 0.71 -5.14
N ASP A 126 1.19 1.60 -4.20
CA ASP A 126 1.09 1.25 -2.78
C ASP A 126 -0.06 0.28 -2.55
N LYS A 127 -1.16 0.43 -3.29
CA LYS A 127 -2.29 -0.51 -3.24
C LYS A 127 -1.91 -1.90 -3.72
N LEU A 128 -1.22 -2.01 -4.86
CA LEU A 128 -0.84 -3.30 -5.41
C LEU A 128 0.23 -3.99 -4.57
N ILE A 129 1.21 -3.23 -4.05
CA ILE A 129 2.18 -3.74 -3.07
C ILE A 129 1.47 -4.22 -1.79
N LYS A 130 0.49 -3.47 -1.28
CA LYS A 130 -0.34 -3.89 -0.12
C LYS A 130 -1.18 -5.14 -0.42
N LYS A 131 -1.56 -5.37 -1.68
CA LYS A 131 -2.18 -6.62 -2.14
C LYS A 131 -1.17 -7.78 -2.27
N GLY A 132 0.10 -7.57 -1.90
CA GLY A 132 1.15 -8.59 -1.96
C GLY A 132 1.74 -8.78 -3.35
N LYS A 133 1.43 -7.89 -4.31
CA LYS A 133 2.00 -7.96 -5.65
C LYS A 133 3.45 -7.46 -5.64
N LYS A 134 4.32 -8.17 -6.36
CA LYS A 134 5.73 -7.82 -6.51
C LYS A 134 5.95 -7.05 -7.80
N LEU A 135 6.80 -6.03 -7.74
CA LEU A 135 7.17 -5.25 -8.92
C LEU A 135 8.00 -6.10 -9.88
N VAL A 136 7.76 -5.90 -11.16
CA VAL A 136 8.59 -6.50 -12.22
C VAL A 136 10.02 -6.00 -12.09
N THR A 137 10.95 -6.95 -12.14
CA THR A 137 12.40 -6.68 -12.17
C THR A 137 13.01 -7.05 -13.52
N ASP A 138 12.46 -8.06 -14.19
CA ASP A 138 12.82 -8.45 -15.56
C ASP A 138 11.77 -7.95 -16.57
N TRP A 139 12.00 -6.74 -17.08
CA TRP A 139 11.09 -6.09 -18.04
C TRP A 139 11.05 -6.79 -19.40
N SER A 140 12.12 -7.45 -19.82
CA SER A 140 12.18 -8.19 -21.08
C SER A 140 11.33 -9.46 -21.01
N ALA A 141 11.45 -10.21 -19.92
CA ALA A 141 10.59 -11.36 -19.67
C ALA A 141 9.12 -10.92 -19.50
N LYS A 142 8.89 -9.79 -18.80
CA LYS A 142 7.54 -9.26 -18.64
C LYS A 142 6.90 -8.87 -19.96
N LEU A 143 7.60 -8.11 -20.82
CA LEU A 143 7.11 -7.74 -22.15
C LEU A 143 6.76 -8.98 -22.96
N THR A 144 7.60 -10.02 -22.89
CA THR A 144 7.36 -11.29 -23.59
C THR A 144 6.08 -11.99 -23.14
N LYS A 145 5.74 -11.93 -21.84
CA LYS A 145 4.49 -12.47 -21.31
C LYS A 145 3.26 -11.65 -21.71
N ILE A 146 3.35 -10.32 -21.64
CA ILE A 146 2.19 -9.45 -21.86
C ILE A 146 1.90 -9.17 -23.34
N LYS A 147 2.88 -9.32 -24.23
CA LYS A 147 2.66 -9.15 -25.68
C LYS A 147 1.84 -10.29 -26.29
N THR A 148 1.80 -11.45 -25.64
CA THR A 148 0.99 -12.62 -26.05
C THR A 148 -0.38 -12.66 -25.38
N ALA A 149 -0.66 -11.75 -24.44
CA ALA A 149 -1.95 -11.65 -23.76
C ALA A 149 -2.98 -10.85 -24.60
N ASP A 150 -4.26 -11.05 -24.31
CA ASP A 150 -5.34 -10.25 -24.88
C ASP A 150 -5.10 -8.76 -24.60
N GLY A 151 -5.07 -7.94 -25.65
CA GLY A 151 -4.80 -6.50 -25.55
C GLY A 151 -3.43 -6.02 -26.04
N HIS A 152 -2.66 -6.84 -26.77
CA HIS A 152 -1.35 -6.44 -27.35
C HIS A 152 -1.42 -5.15 -28.20
N GLN A 153 -2.53 -4.92 -28.91
CA GLN A 153 -2.75 -3.69 -29.70
C GLN A 153 -2.91 -2.45 -28.81
N GLN A 154 -3.57 -2.59 -27.67
CA GLN A 154 -3.72 -1.52 -26.70
C GLN A 154 -2.40 -1.22 -25.99
N LEU A 155 -1.62 -2.26 -25.66
CA LEU A 155 -0.27 -2.09 -25.14
C LEU A 155 0.61 -1.32 -26.13
N LEU A 156 0.64 -1.74 -27.40
CA LEU A 156 1.41 -1.04 -28.44
C LEU A 156 0.95 0.42 -28.58
N SER A 157 -0.35 0.67 -28.63
CA SER A 157 -0.92 2.02 -28.71
C SER A 157 -0.50 2.89 -27.52
N ASP A 158 -0.57 2.34 -26.31
CA ASP A 158 -0.16 3.04 -25.08
C ASP A 158 1.34 3.37 -25.09
N LEU A 159 2.19 2.45 -25.55
CA LEU A 159 3.64 2.70 -25.67
C LEU A 159 3.94 3.74 -26.76
N GLN A 160 3.21 3.72 -27.88
CA GLN A 160 3.36 4.72 -28.94
C GLN A 160 2.97 6.13 -28.52
N THR A 161 2.12 6.30 -27.50
CA THR A 161 1.89 7.62 -26.90
C THR A 161 3.12 8.19 -26.20
N LYS A 162 4.07 7.32 -25.81
CA LYS A 162 5.32 7.68 -25.14
C LYS A 162 6.48 7.75 -26.11
N ASN A 163 6.57 6.79 -27.01
CA ASN A 163 7.59 6.77 -28.04
C ASN A 163 7.01 6.20 -29.34
N ARG A 164 6.87 7.08 -30.35
CA ARG A 164 6.30 6.74 -31.66
C ARG A 164 7.15 5.74 -32.45
N ASP A 165 8.43 5.60 -32.10
CA ASP A 165 9.36 4.66 -32.73
C ASP A 165 9.13 3.21 -32.28
N VAL A 166 8.30 2.99 -31.24
CA VAL A 166 7.81 1.66 -30.87
C VAL A 166 6.76 1.22 -31.88
N VAL A 167 7.21 0.66 -33.00
CA VAL A 167 6.33 0.15 -34.07
C VAL A 167 5.91 -1.30 -33.86
N ALA A 168 6.69 -2.06 -33.08
CA ALA A 168 6.40 -3.44 -32.71
C ALA A 168 6.89 -3.76 -31.28
N LEU A 169 6.30 -4.78 -30.66
CA LEU A 169 6.66 -5.27 -29.33
C LEU A 169 7.76 -6.35 -29.36
N ASP A 170 8.31 -6.63 -30.54
CA ASP A 170 9.34 -7.65 -30.79
C ASP A 170 10.31 -7.21 -31.89
N GLY A 171 11.21 -8.12 -32.29
CA GLY A 171 12.18 -7.88 -33.35
C GLY A 171 13.13 -6.72 -33.03
N ALA A 172 13.39 -5.88 -34.04
CA ALA A 172 14.36 -4.79 -33.95
C ALA A 172 13.99 -3.70 -32.92
N THR A 173 12.70 -3.55 -32.59
CA THR A 173 12.23 -2.56 -31.61
C THR A 173 11.97 -3.13 -30.22
N ALA A 174 12.29 -4.41 -29.98
CA ALA A 174 12.01 -5.08 -28.70
C ALA A 174 12.60 -4.33 -27.49
N GLN A 175 13.89 -3.94 -27.56
CA GLN A 175 14.53 -3.22 -26.46
C GLN A 175 13.93 -1.82 -26.25
N LEU A 176 13.53 -1.16 -27.35
CA LEU A 176 12.87 0.14 -27.28
C LEU A 176 11.49 0.02 -26.62
N ALA A 177 10.74 -1.03 -26.94
CA ALA A 177 9.47 -1.35 -26.31
C ALA A 177 9.63 -1.64 -24.81
N VAL A 178 10.68 -2.38 -24.42
CA VAL A 178 11.02 -2.65 -23.01
C VAL A 178 11.27 -1.34 -22.25
N ASN A 179 12.14 -0.48 -22.77
CA ASN A 179 12.47 0.79 -22.10
C ASN A 179 11.23 1.71 -22.02
N THR A 180 10.42 1.73 -23.08
CA THR A 180 9.19 2.54 -23.12
C THR A 180 8.15 2.02 -22.14
N LEU A 181 8.06 0.69 -21.94
CA LEU A 181 7.20 0.07 -20.95
C LEU A 181 7.59 0.47 -19.52
N GLU A 182 8.89 0.49 -19.23
CA GLU A 182 9.41 0.94 -17.93
C GLU A 182 9.09 2.42 -17.67
N ILE A 183 9.25 3.29 -18.67
CA ILE A 183 8.86 4.71 -18.57
C ILE A 183 7.35 4.82 -18.31
N TRP A 184 6.53 4.13 -19.10
CA TRP A 184 5.09 4.13 -18.93
C TRP A 184 4.69 3.68 -17.53
N PHE A 185 5.35 2.65 -16.98
CA PHE A 185 5.13 2.20 -15.61
C PHE A 185 5.40 3.31 -14.58
N ASN A 186 6.57 3.94 -14.63
CA ASN A 186 6.98 4.97 -13.68
C ASN A 186 6.00 6.16 -13.66
N GLU A 187 5.44 6.52 -14.81
CA GLU A 187 4.47 7.62 -14.91
C GLU A 187 3.04 7.25 -14.43
N ASN A 188 2.70 5.96 -14.39
CA ASN A 188 1.35 5.51 -14.05
C ASN A 188 1.23 4.97 -12.61
N MET A 189 2.34 4.52 -12.02
CA MET A 189 2.33 3.87 -10.71
C MET A 189 2.07 4.84 -9.55
N ASP A 190 2.47 6.10 -9.68
CA ASP A 190 2.31 7.16 -8.67
C ASP A 190 0.98 7.92 -8.80
N LYS A 191 0.13 7.55 -9.77
CA LYS A 191 -1.18 8.16 -9.93
C LYS A 191 -2.05 7.91 -8.71
N GLN A 192 -2.75 8.96 -8.29
CA GLN A 192 -3.60 8.96 -7.10
C GLN A 192 -4.87 8.10 -7.33
N LEU A 193 -5.27 7.36 -6.30
CA LEU A 193 -6.49 6.54 -6.26
C LEU A 193 -7.78 7.36 -6.05
N ALA A 194 -7.75 8.65 -6.37
CA ALA A 194 -8.85 9.59 -6.15
C ALA A 194 -9.72 9.92 -7.39
N THR A 195 -9.34 9.50 -8.60
CA THR A 195 -10.04 9.90 -9.85
C THR A 195 -10.87 8.77 -10.48
N ASP A 196 -12.00 9.06 -11.12
CA ASP A 196 -12.94 8.02 -11.61
C ASP A 196 -12.41 7.11 -12.76
N THR A 197 -11.27 7.44 -13.34
CA THR A 197 -10.50 6.59 -14.29
C THR A 197 -9.67 5.47 -13.63
N ARG A 198 -9.88 5.23 -12.32
CA ARG A 198 -9.12 4.28 -11.47
C ARG A 198 -9.04 2.85 -11.99
N PHE A 199 -10.16 2.28 -12.44
CA PHE A 199 -10.21 0.84 -12.71
C PHE A 199 -9.38 0.44 -13.93
N GLU A 200 -9.39 1.24 -14.98
CA GLU A 200 -8.67 0.91 -16.22
C GLU A 200 -7.15 1.05 -16.03
N ILE A 201 -6.70 2.15 -15.42
CA ILE A 201 -5.27 2.38 -15.16
C ILE A 201 -4.75 1.38 -14.12
N GLU A 202 -5.50 1.11 -13.03
CA GLU A 202 -5.12 0.09 -12.04
C GLU A 202 -4.99 -1.29 -12.69
N THR A 203 -5.93 -1.67 -13.55
CA THR A 203 -5.89 -2.96 -14.26
C THR A 203 -4.66 -3.04 -15.16
N LYS A 204 -4.39 -1.98 -15.96
CA LYS A 204 -3.20 -1.92 -16.82
C LYS A 204 -1.91 -1.99 -16.01
N VAL A 205 -1.80 -1.24 -14.92
CA VAL A 205 -0.62 -1.24 -14.05
C VAL A 205 -0.43 -2.61 -13.40
N ASN A 206 -1.48 -3.24 -12.87
CA ASN A 206 -1.41 -4.59 -12.30
C ASN A 206 -0.90 -5.60 -13.33
N THR A 207 -1.50 -5.62 -14.53
CA THR A 207 -1.12 -6.58 -15.58
C THR A 207 0.28 -6.34 -16.12
N ARG A 208 0.71 -5.08 -16.28
CA ARG A 208 1.95 -4.73 -16.98
C ARG A 208 3.16 -4.61 -16.08
N CYS A 209 2.95 -4.25 -14.80
CA CYS A 209 4.03 -3.78 -13.93
C CYS A 209 4.29 -4.67 -12.72
N PHE A 210 3.44 -5.67 -12.49
CA PHE A 210 3.60 -6.60 -11.38
C PHE A 210 3.78 -8.05 -11.86
N GLU A 211 4.50 -8.83 -11.08
CA GLU A 211 4.64 -10.27 -11.25
C GLU A 211 3.28 -10.95 -11.02
N GLU A 212 3.03 -12.04 -11.75
CA GLU A 212 1.79 -12.83 -11.62
C GLU A 212 1.74 -13.56 -10.28
#